data_AF-A0AAD7D672-F1
#
_entry.id   AF-A0AAD7D672-F1
#
_cell.length_a   1.000
_cell.length_b   1.000
_cell.length_c   1.000
_cell.angle_alpha   90.00
_cell.angle_beta   90.00
_cell.angle_gamma   90.00
#
_symmetry.space_group_name_H-M   'P 1'
#
loop_
_entity.id
_entity.type
_entity.pdbx_description
1 polymer ?
#
loop_
_entity_poly.entity_id
_entity_poly.type
_entity_poly.pdbx_seq_one_letter_code
_entity_poly.pdbx_strand_id
1 'polypeptide(L)' 'LQEVLADLECRKSASQRQLNAIRDPVARLPLEISSKIFVHCLPSDPLPDARIPPLLFLNICNRWTEIALATTELWAYIDV' A
#
# COMPACT_ATOMS: atom_id res chain seq x y z
N LEU A 1 -0.56 23.37 28.36
CA LEU A 1 -1.55 23.31 27.26
C LEU A 1 -0.96 22.65 26.01
N GLN A 2 0.20 23.10 25.50
CA GLN A 2 0.89 22.46 24.37
C GLN A 2 1.28 21.00 24.63
N GLU A 3 1.75 20.67 25.83
CA GLU A 3 2.12 19.30 26.22
C GLU A 3 0.90 18.34 26.24
N VAL A 4 -0.25 18.83 26.70
CA VAL A 4 -1.51 18.06 26.72
C VAL A 4 -2.02 17.83 25.29
N LEU A 5 -1.91 18.82 24.40
CA LEU A 5 -2.27 18.65 23.00
C LEU A 5 -1.38 17.62 22.30
N ALA A 6 -0.06 17.68 22.53
CA ALA A 6 0.88 16.70 21.98
C ALA A 6 0.63 15.27 22.49
N ASP A 7 0.30 15.10 23.78
CA ASP A 7 -0.10 13.80 24.34
C ASP A 7 -1.36 13.25 23.64
N LEU A 8 -2.39 14.09 23.49
CA LEU A 8 -3.64 13.69 22.85
C LEU A 8 -3.45 13.32 21.37
N GLU A 9 -2.61 14.06 20.63
CA GLU A 9 -2.24 13.74 19.25
C GLU A 9 -1.45 12.44 19.14
N CYS A 10 -0.51 12.21 20.07
CA CYS A 10 0.24 10.97 20.15
C CYS A 10 -0.71 9.77 20.37
N ARG A 11 -1.63 9.88 21.34
CA ARG A 11 -2.62 8.84 21.64
C ARG A 11 -3.55 8.57 20.46
N LYS A 12 -4.00 9.62 19.76
CA LYS A 12 -4.81 9.49 18.54
C LYS A 12 -4.03 8.75 17.44
N SER A 13 -2.79 9.14 17.18
CA SER A 13 -1.97 8.52 16.13
C SER A 13 -1.62 7.07 16.44
N ALA A 14 -1.41 6.71 17.71
CA ALA A 14 -1.20 5.33 18.14
C ALA A 14 -2.46 4.46 17.89
N SER A 15 -3.63 4.94 18.33
CA SER A 15 -4.91 4.25 18.10
C SER A 15 -5.23 4.13 16.61
N GLN A 16 -4.98 5.19 15.83
CA GLN A 16 -5.18 5.17 14.38
C GLN A 16 -4.28 4.15 13.68
N ARG A 17 -3.01 4.02 14.10
CA ARG A 17 -2.09 3.00 13.57
C ARG A 17 -2.60 1.59 13.83
N GLN A 18 -3.13 1.32 15.03
CA GLN A 18 -3.70 0.01 15.38
C GLN A 18 -4.92 -0.32 14.50
N LEU A 19 -5.84 0.62 14.33
CA LEU A 19 -7.00 0.42 13.46
C LEU A 19 -6.60 0.21 12.00
N ASN A 20 -5.62 0.97 11.50
CA ASN A 20 -5.12 0.80 10.15
C ASN A 20 -4.47 -0.58 9.95
N ALA A 21 -3.75 -1.10 10.94
CA ALA A 21 -3.15 -2.44 10.87
C ALA A 21 -4.18 -3.57 10.87
N ILE A 22 -5.36 -3.35 11.44
CA ILE A 22 -6.49 -4.30 11.37
C ILE A 22 -7.17 -4.21 10.00
N ARG A 23 -7.32 -2.99 9.47
CA ARG A 23 -8.02 -2.72 8.21
C ARG A 23 -7.20 -3.04 6.96
N ASP A 24 -5.87 -3.00 7.05
CA ASP A 24 -4.94 -3.29 5.97
C ASP A 24 -4.11 -4.56 6.30
N PRO A 25 -4.58 -5.76 5.90
CA PRO A 25 -3.84 -6.99 6.11
C PRO A 25 -2.46 -6.98 5.45
N VAL A 26 -2.30 -6.28 4.32
CA VAL A 26 -1.02 -6.15 3.60
C VAL A 26 -0.02 -5.36 4.45
N ALA A 27 -0.49 -4.46 5.32
CA ALA A 27 0.38 -3.78 6.28
C ALA A 27 1.01 -4.71 7.35
N ARG A 28 0.57 -5.96 7.45
CA ARG A 28 1.14 -6.94 8.39
C ARG A 28 2.02 -7.99 7.71
N LEU A 29 2.00 -8.03 6.38
CA LEU A 29 2.79 -8.98 5.60
C LEU A 29 4.22 -8.47 5.42
N PRO A 30 5.21 -9.38 5.32
CA PRO A 30 6.53 -9.04 4.78
C PRO A 30 6.41 -8.45 3.38
N LEU A 31 7.41 -7.63 3.02
CA LEU A 31 7.47 -6.98 1.71
C LEU A 31 7.40 -8.00 0.57
N GLU A 32 8.16 -9.08 0.69
CA GLU A 32 8.30 -10.14 -0.31
C GLU A 32 6.99 -10.87 -0.58
N ILE A 33 6.19 -11.07 0.47
CA ILE A 33 4.88 -11.72 0.36
C ILE A 33 3.89 -10.76 -0.31
N SER A 34 3.93 -9.48 0.07
CA SER A 34 3.07 -8.45 -0.52
C SER A 34 3.35 -8.27 -2.02
N SER A 35 4.63 -8.18 -2.39
CA SER A 35 5.07 -8.11 -3.80
C SER A 35 4.59 -9.31 -4.61
N LYS A 36 4.73 -10.54 -4.10
CA LYS A 36 4.24 -11.75 -4.78
C LYS A 36 2.73 -11.73 -4.99
N ILE A 37 1.96 -11.30 -3.98
CA ILE A 37 0.51 -11.14 -4.11
C ILE A 37 0.20 -10.15 -5.24
N PHE A 38 0.89 -8.99 -5.28
CA PHE A 38 0.64 -7.97 -6.31
C PHE A 38 0.90 -8.51 -7.71
N VAL A 39 1.99 -9.25 -7.91
CA VAL A 39 2.32 -9.89 -9.21
C VAL A 39 1.24 -10.88 -9.63
N HIS A 40 0.73 -11.69 -8.71
CA HIS A 40 -0.36 -12.63 -8.99
C HIS A 40 -1.72 -11.96 -9.26
N CYS A 41 -1.88 -10.69 -8.89
CA CYS A 41 -3.08 -9.91 -9.16
C CYS A 41 -3.05 -9.18 -10.50
N LEU A 42 -1.96 -9.28 -11.27
CA LEU A 42 -1.90 -8.67 -12.60
C LEU A 42 -2.94 -9.28 -13.54
N PRO A 43 -3.63 -8.46 -14.34
CA PRO A 43 -4.49 -8.96 -15.41
C PRO A 43 -3.65 -9.63 -16.50
N SER A 44 -4.28 -10.51 -17.29
CA SER A 44 -3.61 -11.12 -18.45
C SER A 44 -3.26 -10.11 -19.55
N ASP A 45 -4.02 -9.00 -19.64
CA ASP A 45 -3.81 -7.91 -20.59
C ASP A 45 -3.79 -6.58 -19.82
N PRO A 46 -2.62 -6.12 -19.35
CA PRO A 46 -2.51 -4.93 -18.53
C PRO A 46 -2.73 -3.67 -19.36
N LEU A 47 -3.82 -2.96 -19.06
CA LEU A 47 -4.09 -1.64 -19.59
C LEU A 47 -3.66 -0.56 -18.60
N PRO A 48 -3.19 0.61 -19.06
CA PRO A 48 -2.86 1.74 -18.20
C PRO A 48 -4.14 2.43 -17.65
N ASP A 49 -4.88 1.72 -16.81
CA ASP A 49 -6.06 2.23 -16.09
C ASP A 49 -5.75 2.28 -14.58
N ALA A 50 -6.00 3.42 -13.94
CA ALA A 50 -5.82 3.61 -12.50
C ALA A 50 -6.67 2.67 -11.62
N ARG A 51 -7.67 2.01 -12.20
CA ARG A 51 -8.56 1.03 -11.54
C ARG A 51 -8.10 -0.41 -11.71
N ILE A 52 -7.07 -0.66 -12.52
CA ILE A 52 -6.57 -2.00 -12.83
C ILE A 52 -5.11 -2.10 -12.35
N PRO A 53 -4.67 -3.25 -11.80
CA PRO A 53 -3.25 -3.48 -11.53
C PRO A 53 -2.38 -3.32 -12.79
N PRO A 54 -1.16 -2.78 -12.66
CA PRO A 54 -0.49 -2.42 -11.40
C PRO A 54 -0.81 -1.01 -10.88
N LEU A 55 -1.41 -0.13 -11.69
CA LEU A 55 -1.65 1.27 -11.32
C LEU A 55 -2.62 1.42 -10.14
N LEU A 56 -3.57 0.49 -9.99
CA LEU A 56 -4.47 0.42 -8.84
C LEU A 56 -3.72 0.46 -7.51
N PHE A 57 -2.57 -0.24 -7.40
CA PHE A 57 -1.82 -0.32 -6.15
C PHE A 57 -1.22 1.01 -5.71
N LEU A 58 -1.01 1.95 -6.64
CA LEU A 58 -0.50 3.28 -6.34
C LEU A 58 -1.55 4.17 -5.65
N ASN A 59 -2.84 3.82 -5.73
CA ASN A 59 -3.94 4.67 -5.30
C ASN A 59 -4.60 4.23 -3.97
N ILE A 60 -4.08 3.19 -3.31
CA ILE A 60 -4.71 2.61 -2.11
C ILE A 60 -4.19 3.28 -0.83
N CYS A 61 -2.88 3.21 -0.58
CA CYS A 61 -2.21 3.90 0.51
C CYS A 61 -0.71 3.99 0.23
N ASN A 62 0.00 4.88 0.93
CA ASN A 62 1.45 5.10 0.72
C ASN A 62 2.26 3.80 0.79
N ARG A 63 1.91 2.88 1.69
CA ARG A 63 2.62 1.60 1.82
C ARG A 63 2.45 0.74 0.57
N TRP A 64 1.25 0.66 0.01
CA TRP A 64 1.02 -0.09 -1.22
C TRP A 64 1.75 0.55 -2.40
N THR A 65 1.78 1.89 -2.46
CA THR A 65 2.57 2.65 -3.44
C THR A 65 4.06 2.30 -3.34
N GLU A 66 4.63 2.31 -2.14
CA GLU A 66 6.03 1.94 -1.90
C GLU A 66 6.34 0.50 -2.36
N ILE A 67 5.49 -0.46 -1.99
CA ILE A 67 5.63 -1.87 -2.38
C ILE A 67 5.55 -2.01 -3.91
N ALA A 68 4.55 -1.39 -4.53
CA ALA A 68 4.33 -1.49 -5.97
C ALA A 68 5.49 -0.88 -6.75
N LEU A 69 5.99 0.30 -6.36
CA LEU A 69 7.15 0.93 -7.00
C LEU A 69 8.44 0.14 -6.79
N ALA A 70 8.61 -0.53 -5.64
CA ALA A 70 9.76 -1.39 -5.38
C ALA A 70 9.70 -2.74 -6.14
N THR A 71 8.52 -3.15 -6.61
CA THR A 71 8.32 -4.45 -7.29
C THR A 71 8.44 -4.26 -8.81
N THR A 72 9.66 -4.37 -9.33
CA THR A 72 9.96 -4.14 -10.76
C THR A 72 9.18 -5.05 -11.72
N GLU A 73 8.89 -6.28 -11.32
CA GLU A 73 8.09 -7.26 -12.11
C GLU A 73 6.70 -6.74 -12.49
N LEU A 74 6.10 -5.84 -11.69
CA LEU A 74 4.81 -5.24 -11.99
C LEU A 74 4.85 -4.34 -13.24
N TRP A 75 6.00 -3.74 -13.52
CA TRP A 75 6.17 -2.72 -14.55
C TRP A 75 6.76 -3.28 -15.84
N ALA A 76 7.19 -4.55 -15.84
CA ALA A 76 7.80 -5.21 -16.99
C ALA A 76 6.82 -5.40 -18.18
N TYR A 77 5.52 -5.32 -17.93
CA TYR A 77 4.47 -5.59 -18.92
C TYR A 77 3.75 -4.32 -19.40
N ILE A 78 4.11 -3.14 -18.89
CA ILE A 78 3.55 -1.87 -19.37
C ILE A 78 4.40 -1.37 -20.53
N ASP A 79 3.80 -1.32 -21.72
CA ASP A 79 4.37 -0.64 -22.89
C ASP A 79 3.92 0.83 -22.90
N VAL A 80 4.80 1.76 -23.28
CA VAL A 80 4.58 3.23 -23.22
C VAL A 80 4.25 3.80 -24.59
#